data_AF-A0A5R8K8X2-F1
#
_entry.id   AF-A0A5R8K8X2-F1
#
_cell.length_a   1.000
_cell.length_b   1.000
_cell.length_c   1.000
_cell.angle_alpha   90.00
_cell.angle_beta   90.00
_cell.angle_gamma   90.00
#
_symmetry.space_group_name_H-M   'P 1'
#
loop_
_entity.id
_entity.type
_entity.pdbx_description
1 polymer ?
#
loop_
_entity_poly.entity_id
_entity_poly.type
_entity_poly.pdbx_seq_one_letter_code
_entity_poly.pdbx_strand_id
1 'polypeptide(L)'
;MLVETRVTLLHRIADPADQRAWEEFVCLYAPLIFAFASRRGLQHADASDITQEVLSAVTKAIQGFEYDRTKGTFRSWLYTIVRRKMAGYFDRHAKTSRNNVDSGQELLEQQCAVAEDEAHWDLEFRRHIFQQATERARGEFSEKVWQVFVLTALEGRPVNEVGEQLQMRPGAVYVARHRVIRRLHDIVSSLTEEPAAFTT
;
A
#
# COMPACT_ATOMS: atom_id res chain seq x y z
N MET A 1 -8.13 7.26 -7.65
CA MET A 1 -6.83 7.95 -7.47
C MET A 1 -5.76 6.87 -7.44
N LEU A 2 -4.84 6.87 -8.40
CA LEU A 2 -3.73 5.92 -8.42
C LEU A 2 -2.69 6.44 -7.42
N VAL A 3 -2.53 5.71 -6.32
CA VAL A 3 -1.59 6.05 -5.26
C VAL A 3 -0.24 5.44 -5.64
N GLU A 4 0.72 6.27 -6.01
CA GLU A 4 2.06 5.81 -6.43
C GLU A 4 3.13 6.03 -5.35
N THR A 5 4.30 5.42 -5.54
CA THR A 5 5.45 5.66 -4.66
C THR A 5 6.14 6.95 -5.07
N ARG A 6 6.54 7.76 -4.09
CA ARG A 6 7.29 9.01 -4.34
C ARG A 6 8.62 8.72 -5.02
N VAL A 7 8.86 9.33 -6.18
CA VAL A 7 10.11 9.18 -6.95
C VAL A 7 11.32 9.69 -6.16
N THR A 8 11.14 10.72 -5.36
CA THR A 8 12.17 11.23 -4.43
C THR A 8 12.56 10.19 -3.38
N LEU A 9 11.59 9.44 -2.82
CA LEU A 9 11.90 8.34 -1.91
C LEU A 9 12.71 7.26 -2.64
N LEU A 10 12.33 6.90 -3.88
CA LEU A 10 13.04 5.91 -4.69
C LEU A 10 14.49 6.32 -5.00
N HIS A 11 14.73 7.59 -5.32
CA HIS A 11 16.10 8.09 -5.50
C HIS A 11 16.89 8.10 -4.19
N ARG A 12 16.27 8.51 -3.08
CA ARG A 12 16.96 8.59 -1.78
C ARG A 12 17.33 7.20 -1.25
N ILE A 13 16.49 6.18 -1.43
CA ILE A 13 16.85 4.81 -1.03
C ILE A 13 17.90 4.14 -1.92
N ALA A 14 18.25 4.76 -3.06
CA ALA A 14 19.39 4.32 -3.86
C ALA A 14 20.73 4.74 -3.24
N ASP A 15 20.74 5.77 -2.37
CA ASP A 15 21.89 6.17 -1.58
C ASP A 15 21.98 5.32 -0.30
N PRO A 16 23.00 4.44 -0.15
CA PRO A 16 23.18 3.62 1.04
C PRO A 16 23.43 4.43 2.32
N ALA A 17 23.81 5.71 2.22
CA ALA A 17 24.04 6.58 3.36
C ALA A 17 22.73 7.19 3.91
N ASP A 18 21.64 7.23 3.13
CA ASP A 18 20.36 7.78 3.57
C ASP A 18 19.53 6.72 4.32
N GLN A 19 20.01 6.37 5.52
CA GLN A 19 19.34 5.44 6.42
C GLN A 19 17.90 5.86 6.75
N ARG A 20 17.61 7.17 6.77
CA ARG A 20 16.27 7.69 7.04
C ARG A 20 15.30 7.39 5.90
N ALA A 21 15.73 7.54 4.65
CA ALA A 21 14.93 7.15 3.50
C ALA A 21 14.65 5.64 3.52
N TRP A 22 15.65 4.84 3.90
CA TRP A 22 15.47 3.40 4.03
C TRP A 22 14.47 3.03 5.13
N GLU A 23 14.56 3.66 6.30
CA GLU A 23 13.59 3.49 7.39
C GLU A 23 12.17 3.88 6.96
N GLU A 24 12.02 5.00 6.26
CA GLU A 24 10.74 5.46 5.72
C GLU A 24 10.16 4.45 4.72
N PHE A 25 11.02 3.89 3.85
CA PHE A 25 10.63 2.84 2.92
C PHE A 25 10.20 1.55 3.63
N VAL A 26 10.96 1.09 4.63
CA VAL A 26 10.64 -0.11 5.42
C VAL A 26 9.32 0.08 6.16
N CYS A 27 9.10 1.23 6.80
CA CYS A 27 7.84 1.56 7.47
C CYS A 27 6.63 1.53 6.53
N LEU A 28 6.82 1.85 5.25
CA LEU A 28 5.75 1.87 4.25
C LEU A 28 5.48 0.49 3.65
N TYR A 29 6.53 -0.27 3.34
CA TYR A 29 6.41 -1.49 2.54
C TYR A 29 6.50 -2.79 3.33
N ALA A 30 7.23 -2.84 4.44
CA ALA A 30 7.37 -4.09 5.20
C ALA A 30 6.02 -4.62 5.73
N PRO A 31 5.14 -3.79 6.34
CA PRO A 31 3.84 -4.29 6.81
C PRO A 31 2.94 -4.74 5.67
N LEU A 32 3.03 -4.11 4.50
CA LEU A 32 2.28 -4.49 3.30
C LEU A 32 2.73 -5.84 2.77
N ILE A 33 4.05 -6.04 2.59
CA ILE A 33 4.62 -7.30 2.09
C ILE A 33 4.24 -8.43 3.05
N PHE A 34 4.39 -8.19 4.36
CA PHE A 34 4.04 -9.15 5.40
C PHE A 34 2.55 -9.52 5.32
N ALA A 35 1.65 -8.52 5.30
CA ALA A 35 0.20 -8.75 5.25
C ALA A 35 -0.21 -9.50 3.98
N PHE A 36 0.39 -9.17 2.84
CA PHE A 36 0.14 -9.88 1.58
C PHE A 36 0.60 -11.34 1.66
N ALA A 37 1.81 -11.60 2.18
CA ALA A 37 2.33 -12.94 2.37
C ALA A 37 1.44 -13.78 3.32
N SER A 38 1.04 -13.22 4.46
CA SER A 38 0.15 -13.90 5.41
C SER A 38 -1.21 -14.24 4.81
N ARG A 39 -1.79 -13.35 4.00
CA ARG A 39 -3.08 -13.59 3.31
C ARG A 39 -3.01 -14.71 2.29
N ARG A 40 -1.81 -15.06 1.80
CA ARG A 40 -1.57 -16.19 0.91
C ARG A 40 -1.31 -17.50 1.64
N GLY A 41 -1.52 -17.53 2.96
CA GLY A 41 -1.43 -18.75 3.75
C GLY A 41 -0.04 -19.03 4.32
N LEU A 42 0.91 -18.08 4.24
CA LEU A 42 2.18 -18.22 4.96
C LEU A 42 1.94 -18.01 6.46
N GLN A 43 2.53 -18.88 7.28
CA GLN A 43 2.60 -18.64 8.72
C GLN A 43 3.48 -17.41 9.02
N HIS A 44 3.38 -16.91 10.24
CA HIS A 44 4.03 -15.68 10.67
C HIS A 44 5.55 -15.66 10.39
N ALA A 45 6.25 -16.76 10.70
CA ALA A 45 7.69 -16.86 10.49
C ALA A 45 8.05 -16.75 8.99
N ASP A 46 7.38 -17.52 8.14
CA ASP A 46 7.65 -17.50 6.69
C ASP A 46 7.28 -16.15 6.06
N ALA A 47 6.20 -15.52 6.51
CA ALA A 47 5.82 -14.18 6.06
C ALA A 47 6.86 -13.12 6.45
N SER A 48 7.45 -13.24 7.65
CA SER A 48 8.56 -12.40 8.08
C SER A 48 9.80 -12.62 7.22
N ASP A 49 10.18 -13.88 6.98
CA ASP A 49 11.35 -14.23 6.18
C ASP A 49 11.21 -13.75 4.73
N ILE A 50 10.04 -13.94 4.10
CA ILE A 50 9.75 -13.38 2.78
C ILE A 50 9.86 -11.86 2.78
N THR A 51 9.36 -11.19 3.81
CA THR A 51 9.47 -9.73 3.92
C THR A 51 10.92 -9.29 3.94
N GLN A 52 11.77 -9.94 4.75
CA GLN A 52 13.20 -9.66 4.81
C GLN A 52 13.92 -9.95 3.48
N GLU A 53 13.59 -11.06 2.83
CA GLU A 53 14.15 -11.43 1.53
C GLU A 53 13.80 -10.41 0.44
N VAL A 54 12.55 -9.91 0.44
CA VAL A 54 12.10 -8.88 -0.50
C VAL A 54 12.82 -7.57 -0.24
N LEU A 55 12.87 -7.10 1.01
CA LEU A 55 13.58 -5.87 1.38
C LEU A 55 15.06 -5.95 0.97
N SER A 56 15.71 -7.07 1.24
CA SER A 56 17.10 -7.32 0.84
C SER A 56 17.29 -7.32 -0.69
N ALA A 57 16.32 -7.85 -1.44
CA ALA A 57 16.34 -7.81 -2.89
C ALA A 57 16.17 -6.37 -3.43
N VAL A 58 15.32 -5.56 -2.79
CA VAL A 58 15.16 -4.15 -3.13
C VAL A 58 16.46 -3.38 -2.91
N THR A 59 17.11 -3.53 -1.75
CA THR A 59 18.39 -2.84 -1.46
C THR A 59 19.46 -3.15 -2.52
N LYS A 60 19.53 -4.40 -2.99
CA LYS A 60 20.50 -4.80 -4.02
C LYS A 60 20.15 -4.25 -5.39
N ALA A 61 18.86 -4.25 -5.74
CA ALA A 61 18.42 -3.83 -7.06
C ALA A 61 18.39 -2.30 -7.20
N ILE A 62 18.15 -1.56 -6.12
CA ILE A 62 17.97 -0.10 -6.17
C ILE A 62 19.27 0.66 -6.43
N GLN A 63 20.43 0.08 -6.08
CA GLN A 63 21.75 0.69 -6.33
C GLN A 63 22.07 0.92 -7.82
N GLY A 64 21.37 0.23 -8.73
CA GLY A 64 21.48 0.43 -10.18
C GLY A 64 20.14 0.75 -10.85
N PHE A 65 19.12 1.12 -10.07
CA PHE A 65 17.77 1.31 -10.57
C PHE A 65 17.57 2.73 -11.09
N GLU A 66 17.62 2.90 -12.41
CA GLU A 66 17.07 4.09 -13.06
C GLU A 66 15.55 3.92 -13.15
N TYR A 67 14.83 4.64 -12.28
CA TYR A 67 13.38 4.61 -12.30
C TYR A 67 12.84 5.28 -13.57
N ASP A 68 12.33 4.46 -14.48
CA ASP A 68 11.69 4.91 -15.72
C ASP A 68 10.18 4.64 -15.65
N ARG A 69 9.39 5.70 -15.52
CA ARG A 69 7.92 5.64 -15.48
C ARG A 69 7.32 5.02 -16.74
N THR A 70 8.02 5.04 -17.88
CA THR A 70 7.53 4.43 -19.13
C THR A 70 7.63 2.91 -19.13
N LYS A 71 8.47 2.33 -18.26
CA LYS A 71 8.66 0.88 -18.12
C LYS A 71 7.74 0.24 -17.08
N GLY A 72 6.99 1.04 -16.31
CA GLY A 72 6.04 0.58 -15.31
C GLY A 72 6.15 1.32 -13.98
N THR A 73 5.26 0.97 -13.05
CA THR A 73 5.28 1.57 -11.70
C THR A 73 6.24 0.80 -10.78
N PHE A 74 6.81 1.50 -9.80
CA PHE A 74 7.60 0.84 -8.76
C PHE A 74 6.80 -0.24 -8.02
N ARG A 75 5.50 -0.05 -7.84
CA ARG A 75 4.61 -1.01 -7.16
C ARG A 75 4.48 -2.32 -7.93
N SER A 76 4.37 -2.25 -9.26
CA SER A 76 4.35 -3.42 -10.15
C SER A 76 5.71 -4.16 -10.15
N TRP A 77 6.81 -3.41 -10.14
CA TRP A 77 8.15 -3.97 -9.99
C TRP A 77 8.35 -4.65 -8.62
N LEU A 78 7.93 -4.01 -7.53
CA LEU A 78 8.01 -4.58 -6.19
C LEU A 78 7.13 -5.83 -6.09
N TYR A 79 5.92 -5.79 -6.64
CA TYR A 79 5.04 -6.95 -6.73
C TYR A 79 5.72 -8.11 -7.47
N THR A 80 6.43 -7.84 -8.56
CA THR A 80 7.22 -8.86 -9.28
C THR A 80 8.25 -9.52 -8.38
N ILE A 81 8.93 -8.76 -7.51
CA ILE A 81 9.89 -9.31 -6.53
C ILE A 81 9.16 -10.16 -5.49
N VAL A 82 8.10 -9.62 -4.86
CA VAL A 82 7.29 -10.32 -3.84
C VAL A 82 6.79 -11.66 -4.40
N ARG A 83 6.14 -11.62 -5.57
CA ARG A 83 5.62 -12.82 -6.24
C ARG A 83 6.72 -13.83 -6.52
N ARG A 84 7.88 -13.42 -7.06
CA ARG A 84 9.01 -14.33 -7.33
C ARG A 84 9.50 -15.00 -6.06
N LYS A 85 9.60 -14.27 -4.95
CA LYS A 85 10.02 -14.80 -3.65
C LYS A 85 9.01 -15.81 -3.09
N MET A 86 7.73 -15.48 -3.16
CA MET A 86 6.66 -16.37 -2.72
C MET A 86 6.57 -17.63 -3.59
N ALA A 87 6.65 -17.51 -4.91
CA ALA A 87 6.67 -18.65 -5.82
C ALA A 87 7.85 -19.58 -5.52
N GLY A 88 9.05 -19.03 -5.31
CA GLY A 88 10.23 -19.81 -4.92
C GLY A 88 10.10 -20.46 -3.53
N TYR A 89 9.36 -19.85 -2.60
CA TYR A 89 9.02 -20.48 -1.33
C TYR A 89 8.08 -21.66 -1.52
N PHE A 90 6.97 -21.47 -2.23
CA PHE A 90 5.99 -22.54 -2.49
C PHE A 90 6.60 -23.68 -3.30
N ASP A 91 7.43 -23.40 -4.30
CA ASP A 91 8.10 -24.43 -5.12
C ASP A 91 9.06 -25.28 -4.27
N ARG A 92 9.84 -24.68 -3.37
CA ARG A 92 10.69 -25.41 -2.42
C ARG A 92 9.89 -26.33 -1.48
N HIS A 93 8.73 -25.85 -1.01
CA HIS A 93 7.86 -26.62 -0.13
C HIS A 93 7.04 -27.69 -0.87
N ALA A 94 6.65 -27.44 -2.14
CA ALA A 94 5.95 -28.38 -3.00
C ALA A 94 6.86 -29.47 -3.55
N LYS A 95 8.12 -29.17 -3.86
CA LYS A 95 9.15 -30.16 -4.25
C LYS A 95 9.46 -31.17 -3.15
N THR A 96 9.23 -30.80 -1.89
CA THR A 96 9.26 -31.75 -0.76
C THR A 96 8.07 -32.72 -0.81
N SER A 97 7.00 -32.39 -1.53
CA SER A 97 5.72 -33.12 -1.52
C SER A 97 5.32 -33.85 -2.80
N ARG A 98 5.81 -33.54 -4.01
CA ARG A 98 5.78 -34.44 -5.20
C ARG A 98 6.28 -33.80 -6.50
N ASN A 99 6.83 -34.67 -7.35
CA ASN A 99 7.16 -34.46 -8.75
C ASN A 99 5.91 -34.47 -9.65
N ASN A 100 5.90 -33.58 -10.66
CA ASN A 100 5.60 -33.83 -12.09
C ASN A 100 4.39 -33.11 -12.77
N VAL A 101 4.66 -32.66 -14.02
CA VAL A 101 3.78 -32.37 -15.20
C VAL A 101 2.96 -31.04 -15.20
N ASP A 102 2.63 -30.31 -16.29
CA ASP A 102 3.15 -30.02 -17.65
C ASP A 102 2.16 -29.06 -18.40
N SER A 103 2.71 -28.17 -19.24
CA SER A 103 2.25 -27.56 -20.51
C SER A 103 0.97 -26.70 -20.68
N GLY A 104 1.21 -25.46 -21.13
CA GLY A 104 0.47 -24.79 -22.22
C GLY A 104 -0.78 -24.01 -21.84
N GLN A 105 -1.83 -24.71 -21.40
CA GLN A 105 -3.08 -24.08 -20.96
C GLN A 105 -2.92 -23.39 -19.59
N GLU A 106 -1.99 -23.91 -18.80
CA GLU A 106 -1.47 -23.27 -17.59
C GLU A 106 -0.94 -21.86 -17.87
N LEU A 107 -0.41 -21.54 -19.05
CA LEU A 107 0.22 -20.25 -19.28
C LEU A 107 -0.79 -19.09 -19.32
N LEU A 108 -1.97 -19.31 -19.92
CA LEU A 108 -3.04 -18.31 -19.98
C LEU A 108 -3.74 -18.18 -18.62
N GLU A 109 -4.01 -19.31 -17.95
CA GLU A 109 -4.58 -19.32 -16.59
C GLU A 109 -3.62 -18.68 -15.57
N GLN A 110 -2.30 -18.94 -15.70
CA GLN A 110 -1.26 -18.26 -14.92
C GLN A 110 -1.23 -16.77 -15.23
N GLN A 111 -1.38 -16.32 -16.48
CA GLN A 111 -1.41 -14.89 -16.82
C GLN A 111 -2.63 -14.18 -16.23
N CYS A 112 -3.82 -14.79 -16.29
CA CYS A 112 -5.02 -14.24 -15.65
C CYS A 112 -4.87 -14.17 -14.13
N ALA A 113 -4.39 -15.24 -13.50
CA ALA A 113 -4.12 -15.26 -12.06
C ALA A 113 -3.11 -14.18 -11.65
N VAL A 114 -2.13 -13.86 -12.51
CA VAL A 114 -1.15 -12.80 -12.26
C VAL A 114 -1.76 -11.41 -12.28
N ALA A 115 -2.63 -11.13 -13.24
CA ALA A 115 -3.31 -9.84 -13.34
C ALA A 115 -4.27 -9.62 -12.15
N GLU A 116 -5.00 -10.66 -11.75
CA GLU A 116 -5.85 -10.64 -10.55
C GLU A 116 -5.03 -10.44 -9.27
N ASP A 117 -3.90 -11.13 -9.16
CA ASP A 117 -3.01 -11.02 -8.01
C ASP A 117 -2.35 -9.64 -7.90
N GLU A 118 -2.00 -9.02 -9.02
CA GLU A 118 -1.46 -7.65 -9.06
C GLU A 118 -2.54 -6.63 -8.67
N ALA A 119 -3.79 -6.81 -9.15
CA ALA A 119 -4.90 -5.97 -8.72
C ALA A 119 -5.19 -6.10 -7.21
N HIS A 120 -5.09 -7.31 -6.66
CA HIS A 120 -5.18 -7.54 -5.22
C HIS A 120 -4.03 -6.87 -4.46
N TRP A 121 -2.80 -6.96 -4.95
CA TRP A 121 -1.65 -6.24 -4.37
C TRP A 121 -1.89 -4.72 -4.35
N ASP A 122 -2.40 -4.17 -5.44
CA ASP A 122 -2.74 -2.74 -5.54
C ASP A 122 -3.83 -2.32 -4.56
N LEU A 123 -4.85 -3.16 -4.38
CA LEU A 123 -5.91 -2.93 -3.40
C LEU A 123 -5.36 -2.98 -1.96
N GLU A 124 -4.52 -3.97 -1.65
CA GLU A 124 -3.85 -4.09 -0.35
C GLU A 124 -2.98 -2.87 -0.04
N PHE A 125 -2.21 -2.40 -1.03
CA PHE A 125 -1.43 -1.18 -0.91
C PHE A 125 -2.32 0.02 -0.58
N ARG A 126 -3.40 0.25 -1.35
CA ARG A 126 -4.33 1.37 -1.09
C ARG A 126 -4.96 1.27 0.29
N ARG A 127 -5.36 0.07 0.72
CA ARG A 127 -5.92 -0.14 2.07
C ARG A 127 -4.89 0.16 3.15
N HIS A 128 -3.65 -0.28 2.97
CA HIS A 128 -2.56 -0.01 3.91
C HIS A 128 -2.28 1.48 4.06
N ILE A 129 -2.15 2.20 2.94
CA ILE A 129 -1.94 3.66 2.94
C ILE A 129 -3.13 4.38 3.58
N PHE A 130 -4.36 3.98 3.23
CA PHE A 130 -5.56 4.57 3.82
C PHE A 130 -5.63 4.34 5.34
N GLN A 131 -5.29 3.14 5.80
CA GLN A 131 -5.25 2.81 7.23
C GLN A 131 -4.22 3.69 7.96
N GLN A 132 -2.99 3.80 7.44
CA GLN A 132 -1.98 4.68 8.03
C GLN A 132 -2.43 6.15 8.05
N ALA A 133 -3.03 6.64 6.96
CA ALA A 133 -3.54 8.01 6.89
C ALA A 133 -4.66 8.26 7.90
N THR A 134 -5.57 7.28 8.06
CA THR A 134 -6.68 7.32 9.01
C THR A 134 -6.18 7.33 10.45
N GLU A 135 -5.22 6.48 10.79
CA GLU A 135 -4.61 6.42 12.12
C GLU A 135 -3.92 7.74 12.50
N ARG A 136 -3.19 8.36 11.56
CA ARG A 136 -2.57 9.67 11.76
C ARG A 136 -3.59 10.80 11.88
N ALA A 137 -4.59 10.83 10.99
CA ALA A 137 -5.60 11.88 10.97
C ALA A 137 -6.51 11.86 12.20
N ARG A 138 -6.80 10.68 12.77
CA ARG A 138 -7.74 10.54 13.88
C ARG A 138 -7.38 11.40 15.09
N GLY A 139 -6.09 11.54 15.39
CA GLY A 139 -5.61 12.36 16.51
C GLY A 139 -5.73 13.87 16.31
N GLU A 140 -5.99 14.33 15.09
CA GLU A 140 -6.03 15.75 14.75
C GLU A 140 -7.44 16.36 14.79
N PHE A 141 -8.48 15.52 14.89
CA PHE A 141 -9.87 15.95 14.89
C PHE A 141 -10.55 15.63 16.21
N SER A 142 -11.49 16.48 16.63
CA SER A 142 -12.41 16.15 17.72
C SER A 142 -13.23 14.91 17.35
N GLU A 143 -13.58 14.10 18.35
CA GLU A 143 -14.41 12.89 18.19
C GLU A 143 -15.69 13.17 17.38
N LYS A 144 -16.33 14.31 17.60
CA LYS A 144 -17.56 14.72 16.89
C LYS A 144 -17.34 14.92 15.38
N VAL A 145 -16.23 15.54 14.99
CA VAL A 145 -15.85 15.74 13.58
C VAL A 145 -15.42 14.42 12.94
N TRP A 146 -14.74 13.56 13.68
CA TRP A 146 -14.39 12.23 13.23
C TRP A 146 -15.62 11.36 12.98
N GLN A 147 -16.59 11.37 13.90
CA GLN A 147 -17.87 10.67 13.74
C GLN A 147 -18.66 11.15 12.53
N VAL A 148 -18.65 12.46 12.21
CA VAL A 148 -19.23 12.95 10.96
C VAL A 148 -18.62 12.23 9.76
N PHE A 149 -17.29 12.11 9.70
CA PHE A 149 -16.62 11.42 8.61
C PHE A 149 -16.99 9.93 8.56
N VAL A 150 -16.95 9.22 9.69
CA VAL A 150 -17.29 7.80 9.75
C VAL A 150 -18.72 7.55 9.27
N LEU A 151 -19.70 8.24 9.85
CA LEU A 151 -21.12 8.04 9.53
C LEU A 151 -21.45 8.42 8.08
N THR A 152 -20.80 9.44 7.52
CA THR A 152 -21.13 9.91 6.16
C THR A 152 -20.30 9.23 5.07
N ALA A 153 -18.99 9.12 5.24
CA ALA A 153 -18.08 8.66 4.19
C ALA A 153 -17.80 7.15 4.24
N LEU A 154 -17.87 6.52 5.41
CA LEU A 154 -17.66 5.08 5.56
C LEU A 154 -18.99 4.31 5.59
N GLU A 155 -19.98 4.83 6.33
CA GLU A 155 -21.30 4.18 6.48
C GLU A 155 -22.35 4.69 5.49
N GLY A 156 -22.07 5.75 4.73
CA GLY A 156 -22.96 6.25 3.67
C GLY A 156 -24.26 6.89 4.18
N ARG A 157 -24.34 7.28 5.46
CA ARG A 157 -25.55 7.85 6.06
C ARG A 157 -25.80 9.28 5.56
N PRO A 158 -27.07 9.68 5.38
CA PRO A 158 -27.40 11.00 4.86
C PRO A 158 -27.04 12.10 5.86
N VAL A 159 -26.59 13.25 5.33
CA VAL A 159 -26.07 14.37 6.11
C VAL A 159 -27.10 14.94 7.11
N ASN A 160 -28.39 14.90 6.77
CA ASN A 160 -29.45 15.39 7.65
C ASN A 160 -29.59 14.53 8.91
N GLU A 161 -29.62 13.20 8.77
CA GLU A 161 -29.67 12.28 9.92
C GLU A 161 -28.43 12.39 10.81
N VAL A 162 -27.25 12.50 10.20
CA VAL A 162 -26.00 12.69 10.94
C VAL A 162 -26.00 14.04 11.67
N GLY A 163 -26.54 15.08 11.04
CA GLY A 163 -26.73 16.39 11.65
C GLY A 163 -27.65 16.34 12.88
N GLU A 164 -28.79 15.65 12.78
CA GLU A 164 -29.70 15.47 13.90
C GLU A 164 -29.05 14.67 15.04
N GLN A 165 -28.43 13.52 14.73
CA GLN A 165 -27.78 12.66 15.73
C GLN A 165 -26.65 13.38 16.46
N LEU A 166 -25.83 14.13 15.74
CA LEU A 166 -24.69 14.83 16.31
C LEU A 166 -25.04 16.26 16.75
N GLN A 167 -26.30 16.70 16.66
CA GLN A 167 -26.70 18.08 16.97
C GLN A 167 -25.84 19.11 16.21
N MET A 168 -25.74 18.94 14.90
CA MET A 168 -24.99 19.78 13.96
C MET A 168 -25.90 20.25 12.83
N ARG A 169 -25.71 21.49 12.39
CA ARG A 169 -26.38 21.98 11.17
C ARG A 169 -25.84 21.22 9.95
N PRO A 170 -26.65 20.92 8.91
CA PRO A 170 -26.20 20.21 7.72
C PRO A 170 -24.94 20.80 7.08
N GLY A 171 -24.85 22.14 6.99
CA GLY A 171 -23.65 22.83 6.48
C GLY A 171 -22.38 22.55 7.30
N ALA A 172 -22.50 22.41 8.63
CA ALA A 172 -21.37 22.08 9.49
C ALA A 172 -20.92 20.62 9.29
N VAL A 173 -21.84 19.70 8.98
CA VAL A 173 -21.54 18.30 8.64
C VAL A 173 -20.77 18.22 7.32
N TYR A 174 -21.18 18.97 6.29
CA TYR A 174 -20.43 19.05 5.03
C TYR A 174 -19.02 19.59 5.22
N VAL A 175 -18.86 20.67 6.00
CA VAL A 175 -17.55 21.27 6.29
C VAL A 175 -16.67 20.30 7.07
N ALA A 176 -17.20 19.65 8.11
CA ALA A 176 -16.47 18.66 8.89
C ALA A 176 -16.00 17.48 8.02
N ARG A 177 -16.90 16.91 7.20
CA ARG A 177 -16.57 15.84 6.25
C ARG A 177 -15.47 16.28 5.28
N HIS A 178 -15.61 17.46 4.68
CA HIS A 178 -14.63 17.96 3.72
C HIS A 178 -13.25 18.18 4.36
N ARG A 179 -13.19 18.71 5.59
CA ARG A 179 -11.93 18.89 6.33
C ARG A 179 -11.21 17.56 6.57
N VAL A 180 -11.94 16.52 6.99
CA VAL A 180 -11.35 15.19 7.22
C VAL A 180 -10.88 14.59 5.90
N ILE A 181 -11.70 14.63 4.84
CA ILE A 181 -11.31 14.11 3.52
C ILE A 181 -10.08 14.82 2.97
N ARG A 182 -10.05 16.16 3.06
CA ARG A 182 -8.90 16.96 2.63
C ARG A 182 -7.64 16.59 3.42
N ARG A 183 -7.75 16.43 4.74
CA ARG A 183 -6.59 16.06 5.55
C ARG A 183 -6.10 14.65 5.26
N LEU A 184 -7.01 13.70 5.07
CA LEU A 184 -6.64 12.35 4.62
C LEU A 184 -5.94 12.39 3.26
N HIS A 185 -6.46 13.19 2.32
CA HIS A 185 -5.79 13.42 1.05
C HIS A 185 -4.39 13.99 1.24
N ASP A 186 -4.21 15.03 2.07
CA ASP A 186 -2.89 15.62 2.34
C ASP A 186 -1.92 14.61 2.96
N ILE A 187 -2.38 13.75 3.87
CA ILE A 187 -1.55 12.71 4.46
C ILE A 187 -1.20 11.63 3.43
N VAL A 188 -2.17 11.19 2.63
CA VAL A 188 -1.91 10.24 1.54
C VAL A 188 -0.91 10.84 0.56
N SER A 189 -1.15 12.06 0.06
CA SER A 189 -0.20 12.80 -0.78
C SER A 189 1.16 12.95 -0.10
N SER A 190 1.24 13.20 1.22
CA SER A 190 2.56 13.24 1.89
C SER A 190 3.29 11.89 1.87
N LEU A 191 2.55 10.79 1.91
CA LEU A 191 3.08 9.42 1.84
C LEU A 191 3.43 9.00 0.40
N THR A 192 2.73 9.56 -0.61
CA THR A 192 2.67 8.98 -1.97
C THR A 192 3.01 9.95 -3.09
N GLU A 193 2.89 11.26 -2.87
CA GLU A 193 3.17 12.34 -3.82
C GLU A 193 4.29 13.27 -3.30
N GLU A 194 4.92 14.02 -4.22
CA GLU A 194 5.78 15.14 -3.85
C GLU A 194 4.93 16.21 -3.13
N PRO A 195 5.43 16.87 -2.06
CA PRO A 195 4.91 18.18 -1.74
C PRO A 195 5.16 19.04 -2.98
N ALA A 196 4.11 19.53 -3.63
CA ALA A 196 4.24 20.53 -4.68
C ALA A 196 5.17 21.60 -4.14
N ALA A 197 6.36 21.71 -4.74
CA ALA A 197 7.33 22.70 -4.36
C ALA A 197 6.59 24.03 -4.26
N PHE A 198 6.66 24.68 -3.09
CA PHE A 198 6.32 26.07 -2.97
C PHE A 198 7.27 26.82 -3.91
N THR A 199 6.84 27.03 -5.15
CA THR A 199 7.50 27.94 -6.08
C THR A 199 7.41 29.32 -5.44
N THR A 200 8.59 29.83 -5.07
CA THR A 200 8.82 31.19 -4.59
C THR A 200 8.42 32.21 -5.65
#